data_AF-A0DBT6-F1
#
_entry.id   AF-A0DBT6-F1
#
_cell.length_a   1.000
_cell.length_b   1.000
_cell.length_c   1.000
_cell.angle_alpha   90.00
_cell.angle_beta   90.00
_cell.angle_gamma   90.00
#
_symmetry.space_group_name_H-M   'P 1'
#
loop_
_entity.id
_entity.type
_entity.pdbx_description
1 polymer ?
#
loop_
_entity_poly.entity_id
_entity_poly.type
_entity_poly.pdbx_seq_one_letter_code
_entity_poly.pdbx_strand_id
1 'polypeptide(L)'
;MFASCGYDELVIWEKGLQKKWEFKFTQYVSNGRKIHFIDDNQLLWVTLKRKINDLLVFELQNGVFKQNSNKTITLIQNELCKDDVHFPIVYNNDRNVILVRHKHHIYLIRQLNNSTFHIIASLNCETKESYGTMTNNGQYLVFWDNKYKKYSSYEIQYK
;
A
#
# COMPACT_ATOMS: atom_id res chain seq x y z
N MET A 1 8.03 14.30 2.46
CA MET A 1 6.79 14.85 1.86
C MET A 1 5.55 14.48 2.70
N PHE A 2 4.36 15.06 2.49
CA PHE A 2 3.08 14.56 3.03
C PHE A 2 2.05 14.43 1.90
N ALA A 3 1.21 13.40 1.98
CA ALA A 3 0.14 13.17 1.01
C ALA A 3 -1.17 12.88 1.72
N SER A 4 -2.24 13.37 1.12
CA SER A 4 -3.61 13.00 1.44
C SER A 4 -4.33 12.60 0.15
N CYS A 5 -5.22 11.62 0.23
CA CYS A 5 -5.99 11.14 -0.92
C CYS A 5 -7.50 11.26 -0.68
N GLY A 6 -8.21 11.69 -1.71
CA GLY A 6 -9.67 11.73 -1.81
C GLY A 6 -10.19 10.77 -2.89
N TYR A 7 -11.46 10.95 -3.29
CA TYR A 7 -12.16 10.00 -4.18
C TYR A 7 -11.41 9.72 -5.47
N ASP A 8 -10.86 10.74 -6.15
CA ASP A 8 -10.04 10.60 -7.37
C ASP A 8 -8.86 11.61 -7.39
N GLU A 9 -8.42 12.06 -6.20
CA GLU A 9 -7.43 13.12 -6.08
C GLU A 9 -6.34 12.74 -5.08
N LEU A 10 -5.10 13.05 -5.47
CA LEU A 10 -3.92 13.04 -4.63
C LEU A 10 -3.51 14.49 -4.37
N VAL A 11 -3.42 14.86 -3.10
CA VAL A 11 -2.95 16.19 -2.68
C VAL A 11 -1.59 16.04 -2.00
N ILE A 12 -0.61 16.77 -2.49
CA ILE A 12 0.77 16.74 -1.99
C ILE A 12 1.11 18.03 -1.26
N TRP A 13 1.73 17.87 -0.10
CA TRP A 13 2.23 18.94 0.76
C TRP A 13 3.72 18.74 1.04
N GLU A 14 4.44 19.83 1.19
CA GLU A 14 5.87 19.84 1.47
C GLU A 14 6.18 20.80 2.63
N LYS A 15 7.27 20.57 3.38
CA LYS A 15 7.71 21.54 4.38
C LYS A 15 8.51 22.64 3.69
N GLY A 16 8.01 23.87 3.77
CA GLY A 16 8.73 25.05 3.29
C GLY A 16 9.89 25.45 4.20
N LEU A 17 10.55 26.57 3.86
CA LEU A 17 11.74 27.08 4.55
C LEU A 17 11.52 27.35 6.05
N GLN A 18 10.30 27.69 6.45
CA GLN A 18 9.92 27.94 7.84
C GLN A 18 9.45 26.66 8.58
N LYS A 19 9.69 25.47 8.02
CA LYS A 19 9.19 24.18 8.54
C LYS A 19 7.66 24.07 8.62
N LYS A 20 6.93 24.96 7.95
CA LYS A 20 5.48 24.92 7.81
C LYS A 20 5.09 24.07 6.62
N TRP A 21 3.95 23.38 6.70
CA TRP A 21 3.40 22.65 5.57
C TRP A 21 2.84 23.63 4.55
N GLU A 22 3.28 23.48 3.30
CA GLU A 22 2.88 24.28 2.15
C GLU A 22 2.27 23.34 1.11
N PHE A 23 1.15 23.76 0.52
CA PHE A 23 0.51 23.04 -0.58
C PHE A 23 1.45 23.03 -1.78
N LYS A 24 1.63 21.86 -2.40
CA LYS A 24 2.47 21.72 -3.59
C LYS A 24 1.64 21.61 -4.86
N PHE A 25 0.82 20.56 -4.94
CA PHE A 25 -0.06 20.32 -6.08
C PHE A 25 -1.16 19.32 -5.72
N THR A 26 -2.20 19.33 -6.54
CA THR A 26 -3.21 18.27 -6.61
C THR A 26 -3.06 17.56 -7.94
N GLN A 27 -3.25 16.25 -7.94
CA GLN A 27 -3.22 15.42 -9.13
C GLN A 27 -4.44 14.50 -9.15
N TYR A 28 -5.09 14.41 -10.31
CA TYR A 28 -6.13 13.42 -10.53
C TYR A 28 -5.52 12.02 -10.67
N VAL A 29 -6.00 11.08 -9.88
CA VAL A 29 -5.55 9.69 -9.86
C VAL A 29 -6.76 8.77 -9.75
N SER A 30 -6.70 7.61 -10.40
CA SER A 30 -7.86 6.73 -10.45
C SER A 30 -8.28 6.24 -9.06
N ASN A 31 -9.58 6.36 -8.74
CA ASN A 31 -10.28 5.94 -7.52
C ASN A 31 -9.53 5.02 -6.54
N GLY A 32 -8.58 5.59 -5.84
CA GLY A 32 -7.80 4.91 -4.81
C GLY A 32 -7.84 5.69 -3.53
N ARG A 33 -7.73 4.94 -2.44
CA ARG A 33 -7.97 5.45 -1.09
C ARG A 33 -6.94 4.98 -0.08
N LYS A 34 -5.92 4.26 -0.53
CA LYS A 34 -4.77 3.90 0.29
C LYS A 34 -3.52 4.33 -0.45
N ILE A 35 -2.72 5.12 0.24
CA ILE A 35 -1.47 5.69 -0.23
C ILE A 35 -0.39 5.43 0.81
N HIS A 36 0.83 5.19 0.36
CA HIS A 36 2.00 5.12 1.22
C HIS A 36 3.24 5.58 0.48
N PHE A 37 4.05 6.46 1.07
CA PHE A 37 5.36 6.76 0.52
C PHE A 37 6.33 5.63 0.86
N ILE A 38 7.05 5.14 -0.14
CA ILE A 38 8.22 4.29 0.07
C ILE A 38 9.43 5.17 0.41
N ASP A 39 9.56 6.27 -0.34
CA ASP A 39 10.54 7.33 -0.12
C ASP A 39 9.98 8.67 -0.64
N ASP A 40 10.81 9.72 -0.72
CA ASP A 40 10.36 11.04 -1.19
C ASP A 40 10.01 11.09 -2.69
N ASN A 41 10.45 10.11 -3.47
CA ASN A 41 10.26 10.02 -4.92
C ASN A 41 9.29 8.90 -5.34
N GLN A 42 8.90 8.00 -4.45
CA GLN A 42 8.07 6.86 -4.78
C GLN A 42 6.92 6.68 -3.79
N LEU A 43 5.72 6.45 -4.32
CA LEU A 43 4.55 6.08 -3.54
C LEU A 43 3.82 4.86 -4.12
N LEU A 44 3.15 4.16 -3.22
CA LEU A 44 2.20 3.10 -3.51
C LEU A 44 0.78 3.63 -3.52
N TRP A 45 -0.03 3.10 -4.42
CA TRP A 45 -1.43 3.46 -4.57
C TRP A 45 -2.30 2.23 -4.78
N VAL A 46 -3.30 2.04 -3.90
CA VAL A 46 -4.28 0.96 -4.02
C VAL A 46 -5.64 1.54 -4.41
N THR A 47 -6.16 1.05 -5.53
CA THR A 47 -7.51 1.41 -6.00
C THR A 47 -8.57 0.60 -5.29
N LEU A 48 -9.79 1.14 -5.17
CA LEU A 48 -10.94 0.39 -4.65
C LEU A 48 -11.75 -0.30 -5.76
N LYS A 49 -11.24 -0.31 -7.00
CA LYS A 49 -12.00 -0.81 -8.15
C LYS A 49 -12.01 -2.33 -8.19
N ARG A 50 -13.21 -2.90 -8.38
CA ARG A 50 -13.43 -4.35 -8.46
C ARG A 50 -12.59 -5.06 -9.52
N LYS A 51 -12.35 -4.41 -10.67
CA LYS A 51 -11.63 -5.00 -11.82
C LYS A 51 -10.12 -4.76 -11.83
N ILE A 52 -9.60 -3.96 -10.90
CA ILE A 52 -8.16 -3.70 -10.81
C ILE A 52 -7.58 -4.66 -9.78
N ASN A 53 -6.52 -5.37 -10.14
CA ASN A 53 -5.82 -6.33 -9.28
C ASN A 53 -4.35 -5.97 -9.14
N ASP A 54 -4.05 -4.67 -9.18
CA ASP A 54 -2.69 -4.17 -9.16
C ASP A 54 -2.48 -3.26 -7.96
N LEU A 55 -1.28 -3.33 -7.39
CA LEU A 55 -0.73 -2.29 -6.55
C LEU A 55 0.07 -1.34 -7.44
N LEU A 56 -0.44 -0.13 -7.64
CA LEU A 56 0.16 0.84 -8.54
C LEU A 56 1.35 1.52 -7.86
N VAL A 57 2.43 1.68 -8.60
CA VAL A 57 3.62 2.42 -8.16
C VAL A 57 3.67 3.73 -8.92
N PHE A 58 3.85 4.84 -8.21
CA PHE A 58 4.04 6.15 -8.79
C PHE A 58 5.41 6.70 -8.42
N GLU A 59 6.03 7.41 -9.36
CA GLU A 59 7.34 8.02 -9.19
C GLU A 59 7.28 9.52 -9.50
N LEU A 60 7.99 10.31 -8.72
CA LEU A 60 8.10 11.75 -8.91
C LEU A 60 8.93 12.03 -10.17
N GLN A 61 8.29 12.60 -11.18
CA GLN A 61 8.89 12.97 -12.45
C GLN A 61 8.45 14.37 -12.85
N ASN A 62 9.40 15.30 -13.01
CA ASN A 62 9.13 16.69 -13.35
C ASN A 62 8.14 17.37 -12.39
N GLY A 63 8.28 17.09 -11.08
CA GLY A 63 7.46 17.70 -10.04
C GLY A 63 6.05 17.13 -9.86
N VAL A 64 5.69 16.05 -10.57
CA VAL A 64 4.40 15.34 -10.42
C VAL A 64 4.61 13.82 -10.30
N PHE A 65 3.70 13.11 -9.64
CA PHE A 65 3.81 11.66 -9.50
C PHE A 65 3.22 10.96 -10.72
N LYS A 66 4.02 10.24 -11.50
CA LYS A 66 3.54 9.47 -12.66
C LYS A 66 3.55 7.98 -12.36
N GLN A 67 2.50 7.28 -12.78
CA GLN A 67 2.46 5.83 -12.64
C GLN A 67 3.60 5.19 -13.42
N ASN A 68 4.38 4.34 -12.78
CA ASN A 68 5.40 3.52 -13.41
C ASN A 68 4.85 2.10 -13.62
N SER A 69 4.28 1.85 -14.80
CA SER A 69 3.70 0.55 -15.15
C SER A 69 4.69 -0.62 -15.11
N ASN A 70 6.00 -0.37 -15.27
CA ASN A 70 7.02 -1.42 -15.18
C ASN A 70 7.30 -1.85 -13.73
N LYS A 71 6.92 -1.02 -12.75
CA LYS A 71 7.05 -1.31 -11.32
C LYS A 71 5.73 -1.67 -10.65
N THR A 72 4.59 -1.46 -11.32
CA THR A 72 3.28 -1.91 -10.86
C THR A 72 3.30 -3.41 -10.56
N ILE A 73 2.73 -3.78 -9.40
CA ILE A 73 2.73 -5.16 -8.92
C ILE A 73 1.37 -5.77 -9.23
N THR A 74 1.36 -6.76 -10.12
CA THR A 74 0.17 -7.58 -10.37
C THR A 74 -0.07 -8.52 -9.19
N LEU A 75 -1.25 -8.44 -8.60
CA LEU A 75 -1.71 -9.25 -7.48
C LEU A 75 -2.61 -10.39 -7.98
N ILE A 76 -3.04 -11.26 -7.05
CA ILE A 76 -3.95 -12.35 -7.38
C ILE A 76 -5.27 -11.76 -7.89
N GLN A 77 -5.73 -12.25 -9.05
CA GLN A 77 -6.98 -11.82 -9.65
C GLN A 77 -8.16 -12.16 -8.73
N ASN A 78 -8.91 -11.14 -8.32
CA ASN A 78 -10.13 -11.31 -7.56
C ASN A 78 -11.13 -10.22 -7.97
N GLU A 79 -12.18 -10.58 -8.68
CA GLU A 79 -13.21 -9.62 -9.11
C GLU A 79 -14.52 -9.76 -8.32
N LEU A 80 -14.50 -10.51 -7.21
CA LEU A 80 -15.69 -10.76 -6.39
C LEU A 80 -16.06 -9.53 -5.54
N CYS A 81 -15.08 -8.69 -5.19
CA CYS A 81 -15.30 -7.53 -4.34
C CYS A 81 -14.46 -6.31 -4.75
N LYS A 82 -14.89 -5.14 -4.28
CA LYS A 82 -14.05 -3.94 -4.21
C LYS A 82 -13.08 -4.09 -3.04
N ASP A 83 -11.96 -3.39 -3.11
CA ASP A 83 -11.06 -3.31 -1.97
C ASP A 83 -11.62 -2.41 -0.86
N ASP A 84 -10.98 -2.42 0.30
CA ASP A 84 -11.39 -1.69 1.51
C ASP A 84 -10.21 -0.87 2.10
N VAL A 85 -10.55 0.20 2.81
CA VAL A 85 -9.62 1.23 3.32
C VAL A 85 -9.11 0.94 4.72
N HIS A 86 -9.72 -0.02 5.42
CA HIS A 86 -9.49 -0.24 6.84
C HIS A 86 -8.18 -0.97 7.19
N PHE A 87 -7.48 -1.48 6.18
CA PHE A 87 -6.19 -2.12 6.36
C PHE A 87 -5.08 -1.21 5.79
N PRO A 88 -4.15 -0.71 6.62
CA PRO A 88 -3.11 0.21 6.18
C PRO A 88 -2.09 -0.48 5.27
N ILE A 89 -1.41 0.33 4.45
CA ILE A 89 -0.15 -0.10 3.84
C ILE A 89 0.94 0.17 4.89
N VAL A 90 1.73 -0.84 5.24
CA VAL A 90 2.82 -0.74 6.22
C VAL A 90 4.12 -1.09 5.54
N TYR A 91 5.08 -0.18 5.55
CA TYR A 91 6.42 -0.44 5.05
C TYR A 91 7.42 -0.56 6.21
N ASN A 92 8.20 -1.63 6.21
CA ASN A 92 9.29 -1.86 7.15
C ASN A 92 10.62 -1.67 6.43
N ASN A 93 11.29 -0.56 6.73
CA ASN A 93 12.55 -0.16 6.11
C ASN A 93 13.68 -1.16 6.39
N ASP A 94 13.80 -1.64 7.63
CA ASP A 94 14.89 -2.52 8.06
C ASP A 94 14.87 -3.87 7.33
N ARG A 95 13.67 -4.33 6.97
CA ARG A 95 13.43 -5.59 6.26
C ARG A 95 13.20 -5.40 4.76
N ASN A 96 13.03 -4.16 4.31
CA ASN A 96 12.66 -3.79 2.95
C ASN A 96 11.37 -4.50 2.47
N VAL A 97 10.35 -4.55 3.33
CA VAL A 97 9.07 -5.25 3.04
C VAL A 97 7.85 -4.39 3.29
N ILE A 98 6.86 -4.55 2.40
CA ILE A 98 5.55 -3.94 2.45
C ILE A 98 4.54 -4.99 2.86
N LEU A 99 3.75 -4.70 3.89
CA LEU A 99 2.52 -5.38 4.19
C LEU A 99 1.36 -4.55 3.63
N VAL A 100 0.57 -5.16 2.76
CA VAL A 100 -0.59 -4.52 2.15
C VAL A 100 -1.69 -5.53 1.99
N ARG A 101 -2.93 -5.11 2.25
CA ARG A 101 -4.09 -5.92 1.94
C ARG A 101 -4.78 -5.37 0.71
N HIS A 102 -5.22 -6.28 -0.15
CA HIS A 102 -6.03 -6.00 -1.32
C HIS A 102 -7.07 -7.10 -1.51
N LYS A 103 -8.35 -6.72 -1.48
CA LYS A 103 -9.51 -7.63 -1.54
C LYS A 103 -9.36 -8.73 -0.50
N HIS A 104 -9.55 -10.00 -0.83
CA HIS A 104 -9.47 -11.06 0.17
C HIS A 104 -8.06 -11.39 0.65
N HIS A 105 -7.01 -10.75 0.13
CA HIS A 105 -5.64 -11.17 0.40
C HIS A 105 -4.83 -10.12 1.14
N ILE A 106 -4.09 -10.56 2.15
CA ILE A 106 -2.97 -9.81 2.73
C ILE A 106 -1.70 -10.28 2.03
N TYR A 107 -0.89 -9.33 1.56
CA TYR A 107 0.35 -9.58 0.84
C TYR A 107 1.54 -9.08 1.65
N LEU A 108 2.61 -9.86 1.59
CA LEU A 108 3.94 -9.44 2.01
C LEU A 108 4.81 -9.32 0.76
N ILE A 109 5.32 -8.13 0.50
CA ILE A 109 6.01 -7.78 -0.74
C ILE A 109 7.38 -7.24 -0.39
N ARG A 110 8.46 -7.80 -0.93
CA ARG A 110 9.82 -7.30 -0.78
C ARG A 110 10.14 -6.31 -1.89
N GLN A 111 10.68 -5.15 -1.55
CA GLN A 111 11.34 -4.30 -2.54
C GLN A 111 12.77 -4.81 -2.73
N LEU A 112 13.20 -4.91 -3.98
CA LEU A 112 14.54 -5.35 -4.37
C LEU A 112 15.45 -4.14 -4.62
N ASN A 113 16.75 -4.38 -4.72
CA ASN A 113 17.76 -3.29 -4.83
C ASN A 113 17.59 -2.40 -6.09
N ASN A 114 16.95 -2.92 -7.13
CA ASN A 114 16.60 -2.18 -8.35
C ASN A 114 15.23 -1.46 -8.25
N SER A 115 14.70 -1.34 -7.02
CA SER A 115 13.38 -0.78 -6.73
C SER A 115 12.22 -1.50 -7.43
N THR A 116 12.41 -2.76 -7.86
CA THR A 116 11.30 -3.63 -8.24
C THR A 116 10.75 -4.34 -7.01
N PHE A 117 9.62 -5.01 -7.18
CA PHE A 117 8.87 -5.59 -6.07
C PHE A 117 8.60 -7.06 -6.35
N HIS A 118 8.68 -7.87 -5.29
CA HIS A 118 8.45 -9.30 -5.35
C HIS A 118 7.50 -9.74 -4.23
N ILE A 119 6.42 -10.44 -4.58
CA ILE A 119 5.49 -10.98 -3.59
C ILE A 119 6.16 -12.19 -2.93
N ILE A 120 6.46 -12.09 -1.64
CA ILE A 120 7.06 -13.18 -0.85
C ILE A 120 5.97 -14.16 -0.41
N ALA A 121 4.84 -13.63 0.05
CA ALA A 121 3.75 -14.41 0.59
C ALA A 121 2.42 -13.72 0.39
N SER A 122 1.35 -14.51 0.40
CA SER A 122 -0.02 -14.02 0.47
C SER A 122 -0.86 -14.90 1.39
N LEU A 123 -1.83 -14.28 2.08
CA LEU A 123 -2.78 -14.95 2.94
C LEU A 123 -4.20 -14.59 2.50
N ASN A 124 -4.97 -15.59 2.07
CA ASN A 124 -6.38 -15.41 1.78
C ASN A 124 -7.18 -15.38 3.10
N CYS A 125 -7.81 -14.25 3.37
CA CYS A 125 -8.64 -13.99 4.54
C CYS A 125 -10.13 -14.30 4.27
N GLU A 126 -10.50 -14.61 3.02
CA GLU A 126 -11.89 -14.89 2.57
C GLU A 126 -12.90 -13.77 2.86
N THR A 127 -12.43 -12.60 3.27
CA THR A 127 -13.24 -11.42 3.58
C THR A 127 -12.57 -10.16 3.04
N LYS A 128 -13.40 -9.20 2.63
CA LYS A 128 -12.95 -7.85 2.29
C LYS A 128 -12.92 -6.93 3.52
N GLU A 129 -13.34 -7.39 4.69
CA GLU A 129 -13.45 -6.59 5.91
C GLU A 129 -12.45 -7.16 6.92
N SER A 130 -11.27 -6.55 6.97
CA SER A 130 -10.23 -6.93 7.91
C SER A 130 -9.39 -5.71 8.25
N TYR A 131 -8.94 -5.68 9.50
CA TYR A 131 -8.10 -4.65 10.09
C TYR A 131 -6.84 -5.35 10.57
N GLY A 132 -5.68 -4.73 10.44
CA GLY A 132 -4.45 -5.35 10.89
C GLY A 132 -3.23 -4.50 10.64
N THR A 133 -2.08 -5.01 11.06
CA THR A 133 -0.80 -4.36 10.90
C THR A 133 0.35 -5.36 11.03
N MET A 134 1.55 -4.89 10.74
CA MET A 134 2.80 -5.57 11.06
C MET A 134 3.41 -4.94 12.31
N THR A 135 4.03 -5.75 13.15
CA THR A 135 4.87 -5.26 14.27
C THR A 135 6.04 -4.42 13.74
N ASN A 136 6.50 -3.45 14.53
CA ASN A 136 7.56 -2.52 14.10
C ASN A 136 8.86 -3.22 13.70
N ASN A 137 9.18 -4.37 14.29
CA ASN A 137 10.35 -5.17 13.97
C ASN A 137 10.14 -6.16 12.78
N GLY A 138 8.94 -6.16 12.20
CA GLY A 138 8.57 -7.00 11.07
C GLY A 138 8.32 -8.48 11.41
N GLN A 139 8.38 -8.90 12.67
CA GLN A 139 8.36 -10.33 13.01
C GLN A 139 6.97 -10.95 12.93
N TYR A 140 5.92 -10.16 13.19
CA TYR A 140 4.56 -10.65 13.25
C TYR A 140 3.60 -9.78 12.45
N LEU A 141 2.70 -10.45 11.73
CA LEU A 141 1.43 -9.91 11.24
C LEU A 141 0.37 -10.14 12.32
N VAL A 142 -0.41 -9.10 12.64
CA VAL A 142 -1.60 -9.20 13.51
C VAL A 142 -2.80 -8.63 12.77
N PHE A 143 -3.90 -9.38 12.68
CA PHE A 143 -5.11 -8.90 12.02
C PHE A 143 -6.38 -9.49 12.64
N TRP A 144 -7.51 -8.81 12.43
CA TRP A 144 -8.83 -9.29 12.76
C TRP A 144 -9.23 -10.39 11.78
N ASP A 145 -9.26 -11.62 12.29
CA ASP A 145 -9.63 -12.80 11.54
C ASP A 145 -11.14 -13.00 11.63
N ASN A 146 -11.82 -12.70 10.53
CA ASN A 146 -13.27 -12.74 10.48
C ASN A 146 -13.84 -14.15 10.59
N LYS A 147 -13.04 -15.19 10.26
CA LYS A 147 -13.45 -16.60 10.39
C LYS A 147 -13.54 -17.00 11.85
N TYR A 148 -12.55 -16.62 12.66
CA TYR A 148 -12.50 -16.95 14.08
C TYR A 148 -13.08 -15.86 15.00
N LYS A 149 -13.46 -14.70 14.45
CA LYS A 149 -13.99 -13.54 15.19
C LYS A 149 -13.07 -13.10 16.32
N LYS A 150 -11.76 -13.09 16.06
CA LYS A 150 -10.70 -12.68 17.00
C LYS A 150 -9.48 -12.16 16.26
N TYR A 151 -8.54 -11.59 17.00
CA TYR A 151 -7.22 -11.32 16.43
C TYR A 151 -6.42 -12.61 16.25
N SER A 152 -5.85 -12.77 15.07
CA SER A 152 -4.88 -13.81 14.75
C SER A 152 -3.52 -13.17 14.55
N SER A 153 -2.47 -13.88 14.95
CA SER A 153 -1.08 -13.48 14.75
C SER A 153 -0.32 -14.56 14.00
N TYR A 154 0.49 -14.15 13.02
CA TYR A 154 1.35 -15.03 12.24
C TYR A 154 2.78 -14.52 12.30
N GLU A 155 3.73 -15.42 12.54
CA GLU A 155 5.15 -15.11 12.40
C GLU A 155 5.52 -15.03 10.92
N ILE A 156 6.23 -13.96 10.55
CA ILE A 156 6.66 -13.71 9.19
C ILE A 156 7.99 -14.41 8.93
N GLN A 157 7.98 -15.34 7.98
CA GLN A 157 9.18 -16.03 7.50
C GLN A 157 9.69 -15.37 6.22
N TYR A 158 10.94 -14.91 6.24
CA TYR A 158 11.55 -14.11 5.16
C TYR A 158 12.39 -14.89 4.16
N LYS A 159 12.34 -16.23 4.24
CA LYS A 159 13.15 -17.16 3.44
C LYS A 159 12.90 -17.00 1.95
#